data_AF-A0A183PE10-F1
#
_entry.id   AF-A0A183PE10-F1
#
_cell.length_a   1.000
_cell.length_b   1.000
_cell.length_c   1.000
_cell.angle_alpha   90.00
_cell.angle_beta   90.00
_cell.angle_gamma   90.00
#
_symmetry.space_group_name_H-M   'P 1'
#
loop_
_entity.id
_entity.type
_entity.pdbx_description
1 polymer ?
#
loop_
_entity_poly.entity_id
_entity_poly.type
_entity_poly.pdbx_seq_one_letter_code
_entity_poly.pdbx_strand_id
1 'polypeptide(L)'
;MIGTEFLDYLSKFQVATYVGVEDFADKFNFLITVMVLMLCTTIVTIKQYMMKPISCYMATDLGGKNLLDYVENYCWVQGTVPIAYSGRVPETDEGWAELEKHKLREYLISTF
;
A
#
# COMPACT_ATOMS: atom_id res chain seq x y z
N MET A 1 8.70 -20.64 -20.56
CA MET A 1 7.40 -20.79 -21.26
C MET A 1 6.27 -20.56 -20.25
N ILE A 2 6.14 -19.33 -19.74
CA ILE A 2 5.14 -18.96 -18.72
C ILE A 2 4.01 -18.13 -19.34
N GLY A 3 4.34 -17.29 -20.34
CA GLY A 3 3.35 -16.45 -21.02
C GLY A 3 2.29 -17.23 -21.80
N THR A 4 2.63 -18.39 -22.36
CA THR A 4 1.67 -19.23 -23.09
C THR A 4 0.66 -19.89 -22.15
N GLU A 5 1.08 -20.33 -20.97
CA GLU A 5 0.16 -20.89 -19.96
C GLU A 5 -0.73 -19.81 -19.37
N PHE A 6 -0.18 -18.63 -19.07
CA PHE A 6 -0.96 -17.48 -18.60
C PHE A 6 -2.03 -17.05 -19.61
N LEU A 7 -1.69 -17.02 -20.91
CA LEU A 7 -2.64 -16.72 -21.98
C LEU A 7 -3.73 -17.80 -22.11
N ASP A 8 -3.40 -19.07 -21.90
CA ASP A 8 -4.36 -20.18 -21.93
C ASP A 8 -5.32 -20.17 -20.73
N TYR A 9 -4.85 -19.73 -19.55
CA TYR A 9 -5.73 -19.51 -18.39
C TYR A 9 -6.65 -18.29 -18.56
N LEU A 10 -6.15 -17.20 -19.16
CA LEU A 10 -6.97 -16.02 -19.46
C LEU A 10 -8.07 -16.33 -20.50
N SER A 11 -7.76 -17.13 -21.52
CA SER A 11 -8.74 -17.53 -22.53
C SER A 11 -9.88 -18.36 -21.91
N LYS A 12 -9.55 -19.27 -20.99
CA LYS A 12 -10.53 -20.08 -20.25
C LYS A 12 -11.40 -19.24 -19.31
N PHE A 13 -10.84 -18.18 -18.71
CA PHE A 13 -11.60 -17.25 -17.87
C PHE A 13 -12.66 -16.47 -18.67
N GLN A 14 -12.39 -16.16 -19.94
CA GLN A 14 -13.38 -15.52 -20.83
C GLN A 14 -14.48 -16.48 -21.33
N VAL A 15 -14.19 -17.78 -21.46
CA VAL A 15 -15.15 -18.79 -21.97
C VAL A 15 -16.19 -19.18 -20.92
N ALA A 16 -15.83 -19.17 -19.63
CA ALA A 16 -16.76 -19.50 -18.54
C ALA A 16 -17.92 -18.47 -18.37
N THR A 17 -17.78 -17.26 -18.92
CA THR A 17 -18.79 -16.18 -18.83
C THR A 17 -19.84 -16.21 -19.96
N TYR A 18 -19.82 -17.23 -20.83
CA TYR A 18 -20.63 -17.23 -22.06
C TYR A 18 -22.01 -17.91 -21.95
N VAL A 19 -22.41 -18.48 -20.80
CA VAL A 19 -23.68 -19.22 -20.69
C VAL A 19 -24.68 -18.47 -19.80
N GLY A 20 -25.18 -17.34 -20.29
CA GLY A 20 -26.23 -16.55 -19.62
C GLY A 20 -26.73 -15.40 -20.49
N VAL A 21 -28.05 -15.26 -20.58
CA VAL A 21 -28.76 -14.10 -21.17
C VAL A 21 -28.57 -12.90 -20.22
N GLU A 22 -27.35 -12.38 -20.18
CA GLU A 22 -27.03 -11.15 -19.44
C GLU A 22 -26.86 -10.01 -20.42
N ASP A 23 -27.51 -8.88 -20.10
CA ASP A 23 -27.45 -7.67 -20.90
C ASP A 23 -26.00 -7.20 -21.03
N PHE A 24 -25.68 -6.59 -22.17
CA PHE A 24 -24.32 -6.09 -22.46
C PHE A 24 -23.81 -5.12 -21.38
N ALA A 25 -24.73 -4.39 -20.74
CA ALA A 25 -24.45 -3.47 -19.65
C ALA A 25 -23.89 -4.18 -18.39
N ASP A 26 -24.42 -5.34 -18.02
CA ASP A 26 -24.02 -6.06 -16.81
C ASP A 26 -22.65 -6.71 -16.99
N LYS A 27 -22.39 -7.27 -18.18
CA LYS A 27 -21.07 -7.83 -18.55
C LYS A 27 -19.98 -6.77 -18.54
N PHE A 28 -20.29 -5.57 -19.03
CA PHE A 28 -19.35 -4.45 -19.02
C PHE A 28 -19.01 -4.02 -17.59
N ASN A 29 -20.00 -3.91 -16.71
CA ASN A 29 -19.78 -3.51 -15.32
C ASN A 29 -18.90 -4.53 -14.57
N PHE A 30 -19.18 -5.82 -14.69
CA PHE A 30 -18.37 -6.88 -14.06
C PHE A 30 -16.93 -6.91 -14.59
N LEU A 31 -16.73 -6.80 -15.91
CA LEU A 31 -15.39 -6.80 -16.51
C LEU A 31 -14.59 -5.53 -16.16
N ILE A 32 -15.22 -4.35 -16.22
CA ILE A 32 -14.53 -3.09 -15.95
C ILE A 32 -14.16 -2.97 -14.47
N THR A 33 -15.07 -3.27 -13.55
CA THR A 33 -14.78 -3.16 -12.11
C THR A 33 -13.64 -4.07 -11.70
N VAL A 34 -13.63 -5.33 -12.14
CA VAL A 34 -12.55 -6.28 -11.86
C VAL A 34 -11.23 -5.82 -12.49
N MET A 35 -11.26 -5.32 -13.73
CA MET A 35 -10.06 -4.81 -14.40
C MET A 35 -9.47 -3.58 -13.70
N VAL A 36 -10.31 -2.63 -13.28
CA VAL A 36 -9.89 -1.44 -12.54
C VAL A 36 -9.28 -1.82 -11.19
N LEU A 37 -9.91 -2.73 -10.44
CA LEU A 37 -9.38 -3.19 -9.14
C LEU A 37 -8.05 -3.93 -9.30
N MET A 38 -7.91 -4.77 -10.34
CA MET A 38 -6.64 -5.44 -10.66
C MET A 38 -5.54 -4.44 -11.01
N LEU A 39 -5.85 -3.41 -11.78
CA LEU A 39 -4.90 -2.38 -12.16
C LEU A 39 -4.46 -1.56 -10.94
N CYS A 40 -5.41 -1.13 -10.09
CA CYS A 40 -5.11 -0.43 -8.84
C CYS A 40 -4.22 -1.26 -7.91
N THR A 41 -4.55 -2.55 -7.72
CA THR A 41 -3.76 -3.45 -6.86
C THR A 41 -2.34 -3.64 -7.39
N THR A 42 -2.19 -3.76 -8.71
CA THR A 42 -0.87 -3.91 -9.35
C THR A 42 -0.02 -2.65 -9.13
N ILE A 43 -0.61 -1.45 -9.30
CA ILE A 43 0.10 -0.18 -9.09
C ILE A 43 0.56 -0.05 -7.63
N VAL A 44 -0.32 -0.33 -6.67
CA VAL A 44 0.00 -0.26 -5.23
C VAL A 44 1.11 -1.27 -4.88
N THR A 45 1.04 -2.48 -5.44
CA THR A 45 2.06 -3.52 -5.21
C THR A 45 3.43 -3.10 -5.75
N ILE A 46 3.49 -2.51 -6.95
CA ILE A 46 4.75 -2.02 -7.53
C ILE A 46 5.35 -0.93 -6.64
N LYS A 47 4.53 0.02 -6.19
CA LYS A 47 4.95 1.08 -5.26
C LYS A 47 5.50 0.51 -3.96
N GLN A 48 4.85 -0.52 -3.41
CA GLN A 48 5.22 -1.14 -2.14
C GLN A 48 6.54 -1.94 -2.21
N TYR A 49 6.84 -2.58 -3.35
CA TYR A 49 8.02 -3.47 -3.47
C TYR A 49 9.26 -2.80 -4.08
N MET A 50 9.08 -1.86 -5.00
CA MET A 50 10.19 -1.26 -5.76
C MET A 50 10.61 0.12 -5.25
N MET A 51 9.73 0.82 -4.52
CA MET A 51 10.01 2.16 -4.01
C MET A 51 10.02 2.15 -2.48
N LYS A 52 10.65 3.18 -1.89
CA LYS A 52 10.56 3.43 -0.45
C LYS A 52 9.16 3.99 -0.14
N PRO A 53 8.35 3.33 0.72
CA PRO A 53 6.98 3.76 0.98
C PRO A 53 6.89 4.98 1.91
N ILE A 54 7.98 5.31 2.62
CA ILE A 54 8.09 6.44 3.52
C ILE A 54 9.52 7.00 3.50
N SER A 55 9.66 8.32 3.64
CA SER A 55 10.95 9.00 3.85
C SER A 55 10.95 9.68 5.20
N CYS A 56 11.94 9.36 6.04
CA CYS A 56 12.05 9.88 7.39
C CYS A 56 13.19 10.91 7.49
N TYR A 57 13.00 11.92 8.34
CA TYR A 57 14.04 12.90 8.66
C TYR A 57 14.65 12.58 10.02
N MET A 58 15.99 12.55 10.10
CA MET A 58 16.74 12.36 11.33
C MET A 58 17.77 13.49 11.46
N ALA A 59 17.86 14.10 12.65
CA ALA A 59 18.69 15.29 12.86
C ALA A 59 20.21 15.00 12.96
N THR A 60 20.60 13.74 13.19
CA THR A 60 22.00 13.34 13.33
C THR A 60 22.35 12.25 12.34
N ASP A 61 23.15 12.59 11.33
CA ASP A 61 23.83 11.61 10.48
C ASP A 61 24.95 10.97 11.29
N LEU A 62 24.64 9.91 12.03
CA LEU A 62 25.63 9.11 12.76
C LEU A 62 26.48 8.29 11.79
N GLY A 63 27.31 8.94 10.96
CA GLY A 63 28.48 8.40 10.23
C GLY A 63 28.32 7.13 9.37
N GLY A 64 27.14 6.53 9.30
CA GLY A 64 26.88 5.23 8.71
C GLY A 64 26.01 5.37 7.47
N LYS A 65 26.56 4.94 6.32
CA LYS A 65 25.94 5.12 4.99
C LYS A 65 24.55 4.49 4.82
N ASN A 66 24.07 3.68 5.78
CA ASN A 66 22.83 2.91 5.67
C ASN A 66 21.88 3.08 6.88
N LEU A 67 22.13 4.05 7.78
CA LEU A 67 21.27 4.22 8.96
C LEU A 67 19.88 4.75 8.60
N LEU A 68 19.80 5.67 7.62
CA LEU A 68 18.52 6.21 7.15
C LEU A 68 17.61 5.12 6.60
N ASP A 69 18.15 4.20 5.80
CA ASP A 69 17.40 3.06 5.26
C ASP A 69 16.87 2.14 6.37
N TYR A 70 17.66 1.93 7.43
CA TYR A 70 17.21 1.15 8.59
C TYR A 70 16.07 1.85 9.34
N VAL A 71 16.21 3.15 9.60
CA VAL A 71 15.20 3.94 10.31
C VAL A 71 13.90 4.01 9.52
N GLU A 72 13.96 4.20 8.20
CA GLU A 72 12.78 4.20 7.33
C GLU A 72 12.03 2.86 7.40
N ASN A 73 12.76 1.73 7.32
CA ASN A 73 12.16 0.41 7.46
C ASN A 73 11.59 0.16 8.87
N TYR A 74 12.26 0.68 9.90
CA TYR A 74 11.79 0.56 11.27
C TYR A 74 10.48 1.34 11.49
N CYS A 75 10.43 2.60 11.04
CA CYS A 75 9.23 3.43 11.10
C CYS A 75 8.07 2.81 10.32
N TRP A 76 8.38 2.18 9.18
CA TRP A 76 7.41 1.47 8.37
C TRP A 76 6.77 0.29 9.10
N VAL A 77 7.57 -0.56 9.76
CA VAL A 77 7.06 -1.76 10.46
C VAL A 77 6.37 -1.39 11.79
N GLN A 78 6.92 -0.42 12.52
CA GLN A 78 6.36 -0.03 13.82
C GLN A 78 5.09 0.81 13.68
N GLY A 79 4.95 1.60 12.62
CA GLY A 79 3.88 2.58 12.44
C GLY A 79 4.21 3.91 13.08
N THR A 80 3.48 4.96 12.68
CA THR A 80 3.75 6.35 13.06
C THR A 80 2.60 6.96 13.87
N VAL A 81 2.90 7.99 14.66
CA VAL A 81 1.89 8.78 15.38
C VAL A 81 1.83 10.19 14.78
N PRO A 82 0.64 10.71 14.45
CA PRO A 82 0.52 12.05 13.91
C PRO A 82 0.69 13.09 15.02
N ILE A 83 1.71 13.95 14.90
CA ILE A 83 1.91 15.11 15.77
C ILE A 83 1.72 16.34 14.90
N ALA A 84 0.82 17.25 15.31
CA ALA A 84 0.61 18.51 14.60
C ALA A 84 1.90 19.36 14.65
N TYR A 85 2.21 20.09 13.57
CA TYR A 85 3.37 20.98 13.52
C TYR A 85 3.38 22.07 14.61
N SER A 86 2.20 22.48 15.08
CA SER A 86 2.02 23.40 16.22
C SER A 86 1.84 22.69 17.57
N GLY A 87 1.78 21.36 17.56
CA GLY A 87 1.64 20.53 18.75
C GLY A 87 2.95 20.43 19.52
N ARG A 88 2.85 20.42 20.85
CA ARG A 88 3.99 20.08 21.71
C ARG A 88 4.17 18.57 21.69
N VAL A 89 5.40 18.11 21.48
CA VAL A 89 5.76 16.70 21.71
C VAL A 89 5.55 16.42 23.20
N PRO A 90 4.79 15.37 23.58
CA PRO A 90 4.55 15.08 24.99
C PRO A 90 5.85 14.70 25.69
N GLU A 91 6.06 15.27 26.88
CA GLU A 91 7.21 14.95 27.73
C GLU A 91 6.92 13.81 28.71
N THR A 92 5.64 13.47 28.90
CA THR A 92 5.18 12.45 29.86
C THR A 92 4.84 11.12 29.17
N ASP A 93 5.13 10.01 29.85
CA ASP A 93 4.80 8.65 29.36
C ASP A 93 3.29 8.46 29.13
N GLU A 94 2.46 9.09 29.96
CA GLU A 94 1.00 9.08 29.81
C GLU A 94 0.54 9.74 28.51
N GLY A 95 1.20 10.82 28.09
CA GLY A 95 0.92 11.51 26.82
C GLY A 95 1.32 10.66 25.61
N TRP A 96 2.44 9.93 25.70
CA TRP A 96 2.82 8.97 24.67
C TRP A 96 1.84 7.81 24.55
N ALA A 97 1.36 7.28 25.69
CA ALA A 97 0.37 6.21 25.71
C ALA A 97 -0.98 6.64 25.11
N GLU A 98 -1.36 7.92 25.25
CA GLU A 98 -2.55 8.46 24.61
C GLU A 98 -2.38 8.58 23.09
N LEU A 99 -1.23 9.08 22.62
CA LEU A 99 -0.94 9.16 21.18
C LEU A 99 -0.82 7.78 20.52
N GLU A 100 -0.32 6.78 21.25
CA GLU A 100 -0.22 5.42 20.75
C GLU A 100 -1.59 4.80 20.45
N LYS A 101 -2.67 5.27 21.09
CA LYS A 101 -4.04 4.88 20.73
C LYS A 101 -4.42 5.33 19.32
N HIS A 102 -3.82 6.43 18.84
CA HIS A 102 -4.03 7.00 17.51
C HIS A 102 -2.92 6.61 16.51
N LYS A 103 -2.17 5.54 16.81
CA LYS A 103 -1.09 5.06 15.94
C LYS A 103 -1.62 4.60 14.58
N LEU A 104 -1.01 5.13 13.52
CA LEU A 104 -1.29 4.74 12.15
C LEU A 104 -0.36 3.56 11.79
N ARG A 105 -0.98 2.37 11.63
CA ARG A 105 -0.30 1.13 11.21
C ARG A 105 -0.60 0.74 9.77
N GLU A 106 -1.50 1.44 9.10
CA GLU A 106 -1.96 1.06 7.77
C GLU A 106 -1.07 1.65 6.67
N TYR A 107 -0.89 0.85 5.62
CA TYR A 107 -0.25 1.13 4.33
C TYR A 107 -0.81 2.37 3.58
N LEU A 108 -1.82 3.05 4.15
CA LEU A 108 -2.49 4.23 3.62
C LEU A 108 -1.59 5.46 3.46
N ILE A 109 -0.43 5.51 4.12
CA ILE A 109 0.56 6.59 3.92
C ILE A 109 1.11 6.60 2.48
N SER A 110 1.10 5.45 1.78
CA SER A 110 1.55 5.37 0.38
C SER A 110 0.46 5.69 -0.66
N THR A 111 -0.77 5.99 -0.24
CA THR A 111 -1.89 6.32 -1.15
C THR A 111 -2.25 7.81 -1.14
N PHE A 112 -1.57 8.64 -0.33
CA PHE A 112 -1.70 10.10 -0.31
C PHE A 112 -0.41 10.81 -0.71
#